data_AF-A0A7Y0XVB8-F1
#
_entry.id   AF-A0A7Y0XVB8-F1
#
_cell.length_a   1.000
_cell.length_b   1.000
_cell.length_c   1.000
_cell.angle_alpha   90.00
_cell.angle_beta   90.00
_cell.angle_gamma   90.00
#
_symmetry.space_group_name_H-M   'P 1'
#
loop_
_entity.id
_entity.type
_entity.pdbx_description
1 polymer ?
#
loop_
_entity_poly.entity_id
_entity_poly.type
_entity_poly.pdbx_seq_one_letter_code
_entity_poly.pdbx_strand_id
1 'polypeptide(L)'
;MLSNQSLQSWVDHLRAIFPITAIVHVGVGSGHILTHYAGWGVSCALLIEAEETLFQQLASATQMQEGLIAHKALISDKECSKTFFLASNPNEHGVIKPENFTDLWRNLKTQEERQIDSKTLESVLNSQNTLAAPVNWCVIDCLPALQVIQGTGKFIEDLEVVITRAILKEERCSEIGASKNELDIFLASQGFYCIALEEERQPALGSLVYIRNWKNKYRVTNLQLEALTGEKRTLQESQDHHAKLASERQVQLEQLILSRDEETTKSQGLQQQLEAIGKLKDEAAKESEELRVQLEALTGEKGSLLESRDHHAKRASEWQVQLEQLTLLRDEETTKSQGLQKQLEAIGKLKDEAEKESKELKVQLEALTGEKRILQESRDHHGKLASERQVQLEQLTLLRDEETKKSQGQQQQLEAIGKLKDEAEKESKELKVQLEALTGEKRILQESRDHHAKLASERQVEISALKINVQKASDRISSLELQIAEQKQSLQLINDEMLKAEAQIELITNVLLREDRI
;
A
#
# COMPACT_ATOMS: atom_id res chain seq x y z
N MET A 1 42.30 -9.22 -56.37
CA MET A 1 42.14 -8.69 -57.73
C MET A 1 40.89 -7.83 -57.73
N LEU A 2 41.04 -6.50 -57.79
CA LEU A 2 39.90 -5.59 -57.97
C LEU A 2 39.45 -5.72 -59.43
N SER A 3 38.18 -6.04 -59.66
CA SER A 3 37.64 -6.25 -61.02
C SER A 3 37.65 -4.95 -61.82
N ASN A 4 37.90 -5.05 -63.13
CA ASN A 4 37.96 -3.94 -64.10
C ASN A 4 36.58 -3.34 -64.44
N GLN A 5 35.71 -3.20 -63.43
CA GLN A 5 34.41 -2.55 -63.53
C GLN A 5 34.57 -1.09 -63.10
N SER A 6 33.87 -0.17 -63.77
CA SER A 6 33.87 1.24 -63.38
C SER A 6 33.30 1.42 -61.97
N LEU A 7 33.68 2.52 -61.29
CA LEU A 7 33.13 2.87 -59.98
C LEU A 7 31.59 2.94 -60.04
N GLN A 8 31.04 3.46 -61.13
CA GLN A 8 29.60 3.53 -61.36
C GLN A 8 28.94 2.15 -61.35
N SER A 9 29.56 1.14 -61.99
CA SER A 9 29.05 -0.24 -61.94
C SER A 9 28.98 -0.75 -60.51
N TRP A 10 30.04 -0.53 -59.71
CA TRP A 10 30.02 -0.91 -58.30
C TRP A 10 28.91 -0.20 -57.52
N VAL A 11 28.74 1.10 -57.68
CA VAL A 11 27.67 1.86 -57.05
C VAL A 11 26.30 1.30 -57.44
N ASP A 12 26.07 0.97 -58.71
CA ASP A 12 24.81 0.40 -59.18
C ASP A 12 24.48 -0.93 -58.49
N HIS A 13 25.46 -1.81 -58.32
CA HIS A 13 25.28 -3.06 -57.59
C HIS A 13 25.06 -2.82 -56.09
N LEU A 14 25.81 -1.90 -55.50
CA LEU A 14 25.69 -1.60 -54.07
C LEU A 14 24.34 -1.00 -53.72
N ARG A 15 23.73 -0.19 -54.59
CA ARG A 15 22.38 0.35 -54.34
C ARG A 15 21.31 -0.74 -54.24
N ALA A 16 21.52 -1.90 -54.85
CA ALA A 16 20.62 -3.05 -54.70
C ALA A 16 20.85 -3.82 -53.38
N ILE A 17 22.07 -3.81 -52.85
CA ILE A 17 22.45 -4.53 -51.62
C ILE A 17 22.24 -3.66 -50.38
N PHE A 18 22.56 -2.39 -50.48
CA PHE A 18 22.46 -1.34 -49.47
C PHE A 18 21.64 -0.17 -50.05
N PRO A 19 20.30 -0.30 -50.10
CA PRO A 19 19.44 0.76 -50.62
C PRO A 19 19.71 2.09 -49.91
N ILE A 20 19.86 3.16 -50.69
CA ILE A 20 20.19 4.47 -50.15
C ILE A 20 18.98 5.02 -49.38
N THR A 21 19.12 5.23 -48.08
CA THR A 21 18.10 5.90 -47.25
C THR A 21 18.36 7.39 -47.18
N ALA A 22 19.61 7.77 -46.92
CA ALA A 22 20.09 9.13 -47.07
C ALA A 22 21.61 9.15 -47.31
N ILE A 23 22.07 10.16 -48.05
CA ILE A 23 23.50 10.38 -48.33
C ILE A 23 23.99 11.59 -47.55
N VAL A 24 25.18 11.50 -46.96
CA VAL A 24 25.99 12.68 -46.66
C VAL A 24 27.15 12.76 -47.64
N HIS A 25 27.31 13.91 -48.30
CA HIS A 25 28.40 14.16 -49.25
C HIS A 25 29.18 15.39 -48.81
N VAL A 26 30.46 15.22 -48.51
CA VAL A 26 31.40 16.29 -48.14
C VAL A 26 32.33 16.59 -49.32
N GLY A 27 32.50 17.87 -49.66
CA GLY A 27 33.31 18.30 -50.81
C GLY A 27 32.54 18.22 -52.13
N VAL A 28 31.25 18.57 -52.12
CA VAL A 28 30.36 18.41 -53.27
C VAL A 28 30.72 19.31 -54.45
N GLY A 29 31.43 20.41 -54.19
CA GLY A 29 31.73 21.44 -55.17
C GLY A 29 30.46 22.14 -55.66
N SER A 30 30.38 22.39 -56.97
CA SER A 30 29.27 23.12 -57.61
C SER A 30 27.98 22.30 -57.76
N GLY A 31 27.95 21.03 -57.33
CA GLY A 31 26.75 20.19 -57.40
C GLY A 31 26.56 19.38 -58.68
N HIS A 32 27.61 19.16 -59.49
CA HIS A 32 27.51 18.32 -60.70
C HIS A 32 26.98 16.90 -60.42
N ILE A 33 27.27 16.35 -59.22
CA ILE A 33 26.82 15.03 -58.78
C ILE A 33 25.30 14.92 -58.58
N LEU A 34 24.57 16.04 -58.45
CA LEU A 34 23.13 16.05 -58.21
C LEU A 34 22.33 15.31 -59.30
N THR A 35 22.80 15.37 -60.55
CA THR A 35 22.19 14.63 -61.67
C THR A 35 22.31 13.11 -61.49
N HIS A 36 23.43 12.64 -60.95
CA HIS A 36 23.61 11.24 -60.60
C HIS A 36 22.72 10.83 -59.43
N TYR A 37 22.61 11.65 -58.39
CA TYR A 37 21.74 11.38 -57.24
C TYR A 37 20.27 11.30 -57.64
N ALA A 38 19.82 12.19 -58.53
CA ALA A 38 18.49 12.12 -59.13
C ALA A 38 18.29 10.80 -59.91
N GLY A 39 19.27 10.43 -60.76
CA GLY A 39 19.25 9.15 -61.47
C GLY A 39 19.32 7.93 -60.56
N TRP A 40 19.82 8.08 -59.33
CA TRP A 40 19.88 7.04 -58.34
C TRP A 40 18.62 6.92 -57.47
N GLY A 41 17.70 7.90 -57.56
CA GLY A 41 16.50 7.96 -56.72
C GLY A 41 16.79 8.41 -55.28
N VAL A 42 17.86 9.19 -55.07
CA VAL A 42 18.20 9.72 -53.74
C VAL A 42 17.20 10.81 -53.37
N SER A 43 16.34 10.52 -52.40
CA SER A 43 15.32 11.47 -51.92
C SER A 43 15.76 12.31 -50.72
N CYS A 44 16.90 11.97 -50.10
CA CYS A 44 17.39 12.62 -48.89
C CYS A 44 18.91 12.71 -48.95
N ALA A 45 19.48 13.92 -48.95
CA ALA A 45 20.92 14.09 -48.86
C ALA A 45 21.33 15.38 -48.13
N LEU A 46 22.40 15.28 -47.35
CA LEU A 46 23.12 16.42 -46.80
C LEU A 46 24.39 16.65 -47.63
N LEU A 47 24.48 17.82 -48.25
CA LEU A 47 25.51 18.19 -49.21
C LEU A 47 26.35 19.31 -48.61
N ILE A 48 27.62 19.03 -48.32
CA ILE A 48 28.48 19.89 -47.54
C ILE A 48 29.60 20.45 -48.41
N GLU A 49 29.70 21.78 -48.43
CA GLU A 49 30.75 22.51 -49.15
C GLU A 49 31.37 23.57 -48.22
N ALA A 50 32.70 23.72 -48.27
CA ALA A 50 33.43 24.65 -47.41
C ALA A 50 33.65 26.01 -48.08
N GLU A 51 33.84 26.04 -49.41
CA GLU A 51 34.10 27.27 -50.15
C GLU A 51 32.79 28.01 -50.49
N GLU A 52 32.76 29.32 -50.25
CA GLU A 52 31.55 30.15 -50.34
C GLU A 52 30.95 30.17 -51.74
N THR A 53 31.76 30.35 -52.78
CA THR A 53 31.29 30.48 -54.16
C THR A 53 30.68 29.18 -54.66
N LEU A 54 31.35 28.04 -54.40
CA LEU A 54 30.85 26.70 -54.71
C LEU A 54 29.60 26.38 -53.89
N PHE A 55 29.58 26.74 -52.60
CA PHE A 55 28.40 26.58 -51.75
C PHE A 55 27.20 27.37 -52.28
N GLN A 56 27.38 28.62 -52.72
CA GLN A 56 26.29 29.42 -53.29
C GLN A 56 25.71 28.79 -54.57
N GLN A 57 26.58 28.21 -55.41
CA GLN A 57 26.16 27.46 -56.60
C GLN A 57 25.39 26.20 -56.21
N LEU A 58 25.91 25.43 -55.25
CA LEU A 58 25.27 24.23 -54.72
C LEU A 58 23.89 24.55 -54.11
N ALA A 59 23.81 25.57 -53.25
CA ALA A 59 22.57 25.99 -52.60
C ALA A 59 21.50 26.41 -53.64
N SER A 60 21.93 27.12 -54.69
CA SER A 60 21.05 27.48 -55.81
C SER A 60 20.56 26.24 -56.57
N ALA A 61 21.43 25.25 -56.79
CA ALA A 61 21.09 24.01 -57.47
C ALA A 61 20.13 23.13 -56.65
N THR A 62 20.20 23.18 -55.32
CA THR A 62 19.34 22.38 -54.42
C THR A 62 18.03 23.06 -54.02
N GLN A 63 17.86 24.37 -54.29
CA GLN A 63 16.76 25.19 -53.77
C GLN A 63 15.36 24.63 -54.09
N MET A 64 15.22 23.96 -55.25
CA MET A 64 13.95 23.41 -55.73
C MET A 64 13.80 21.90 -55.49
N GLN A 65 14.77 21.26 -54.82
CA GLN A 65 14.80 19.81 -54.60
C GLN A 65 14.53 19.49 -53.13
N GLU A 66 13.29 19.09 -52.83
CA GLU A 66 12.92 18.65 -51.48
C GLU A 66 13.79 17.47 -51.02
N GLY A 67 14.23 17.53 -49.76
CA GLY A 67 15.07 16.50 -49.15
C GLY A 67 16.58 16.64 -49.42
N LEU A 68 17.01 17.51 -50.33
CA LEU A 68 18.42 17.84 -50.52
C LEU A 68 18.77 19.12 -49.76
N ILE A 69 19.75 19.02 -48.86
CA ILE A 69 20.12 20.10 -47.96
C ILE A 69 21.57 20.49 -48.25
N ALA A 70 21.77 21.69 -48.81
CA ALA A 70 23.09 22.28 -48.91
C ALA A 70 23.50 22.90 -47.55
N HIS A 71 24.70 22.58 -47.07
CA HIS A 71 25.24 23.11 -45.82
C HIS A 71 26.67 23.62 -46.01
N LYS A 72 26.93 24.85 -45.58
CA LYS A 72 28.28 25.41 -45.61
C LYS A 72 29.05 25.03 -44.36
N ALA A 73 30.06 24.17 -44.50
CA ALA A 73 30.96 23.83 -43.40
C ALA A 73 32.28 23.23 -43.89
N LEU A 74 33.36 23.55 -43.18
CA LEU A 74 34.60 22.79 -43.26
C LEU A 74 34.52 21.60 -42.29
N ILE A 75 34.55 20.37 -42.81
CA ILE A 75 34.43 19.17 -41.97
C ILE A 75 35.80 18.63 -41.59
N SER A 76 35.94 18.19 -40.34
CA SER A 76 37.15 17.57 -39.80
C SER A 76 36.86 16.62 -38.64
N ASP A 77 37.91 15.99 -38.12
CA ASP A 77 37.95 15.14 -36.94
C ASP A 77 37.54 15.85 -35.64
N LYS A 78 37.74 17.17 -35.57
CA LYS A 78 37.45 17.99 -34.39
C LYS A 78 37.01 19.40 -34.77
N GLU A 79 36.35 20.07 -33.83
CA GLU A 79 35.99 21.48 -33.95
C GLU A 79 37.16 22.37 -33.53
N CYS A 80 37.78 23.04 -34.49
CA CYS A 80 38.88 23.98 -34.23
C CYS A 80 39.07 24.93 -35.41
N SER A 81 39.76 26.05 -35.19
CA SER A 81 40.20 26.90 -36.30
C SER A 81 41.27 26.19 -37.14
N LYS A 82 41.09 26.19 -38.47
CA LYS A 82 42.01 25.59 -39.44
C LYS A 82 42.35 26.56 -40.55
N THR A 83 43.58 26.46 -41.05
CA THR A 83 43.96 27.13 -42.31
C THR A 83 43.33 26.38 -43.49
N PHE A 84 42.52 27.09 -44.25
CA PHE A 84 41.95 26.66 -45.51
C PHE A 84 42.66 27.38 -46.67
N PHE A 85 43.18 26.61 -47.61
CA PHE A 85 43.95 27.09 -48.75
C PHE A 85 43.08 27.13 -50.00
N LEU A 86 42.97 28.30 -50.61
CA LEU A 86 42.45 28.41 -51.97
C LEU A 86 43.60 28.17 -52.94
N ALA A 87 43.57 27.02 -53.60
CA ALA A 87 44.53 26.66 -54.63
C ALA A 87 44.22 27.31 -55.98
N SER A 88 45.24 27.39 -56.84
CA SER A 88 45.10 27.80 -58.24
C SER A 88 44.19 26.91 -59.08
N ASN A 89 43.86 25.71 -58.58
CA ASN A 89 42.81 24.85 -59.12
C ASN A 89 41.72 24.71 -58.04
N PRO A 90 40.47 25.15 -58.31
CA PRO A 90 39.37 25.05 -57.35
C PRO A 90 39.09 23.66 -56.80
N ASN A 91 39.32 22.61 -57.58
CA ASN A 91 39.12 21.22 -57.15
C ASN A 91 40.10 20.78 -56.05
N GLU A 92 41.16 21.56 -55.80
CA GLU A 92 42.17 21.27 -54.78
C GLU A 92 42.17 22.32 -53.66
N HIS A 93 41.05 23.05 -53.49
CA HIS A 93 40.80 23.83 -52.28
C HIS A 93 40.67 22.88 -51.08
N GLY A 94 41.25 23.24 -49.93
CA GLY A 94 41.22 22.34 -48.78
C GLY A 94 42.12 22.76 -47.63
N VAL A 95 42.37 21.81 -46.72
CA VAL A 95 43.22 22.02 -45.52
C VAL A 95 44.66 21.56 -45.72
N ILE A 96 44.97 20.96 -46.87
CA ILE A 96 46.34 20.60 -47.24
C ILE A 96 46.90 21.72 -48.10
N LYS A 97 48.09 22.18 -47.72
CA LYS A 97 48.80 23.20 -48.47
C LYS A 97 49.05 22.72 -49.92
N PRO A 98 48.60 23.45 -50.96
CA PRO A 98 48.73 23.06 -52.36
C PRO A 98 50.15 22.66 -52.79
N GLU A 99 51.17 23.28 -52.21
CA GLU A 99 52.57 22.97 -52.50
C GLU A 99 52.97 21.54 -52.13
N ASN A 100 52.24 20.89 -51.22
CA ASN A 100 52.42 19.48 -50.88
C ASN A 100 52.06 18.53 -52.04
N PHE A 101 51.32 19.03 -53.04
CA PHE A 101 50.93 18.26 -54.23
C PHE A 101 51.72 18.66 -55.48
N THR A 102 52.84 19.38 -55.36
CA THR A 102 53.64 19.83 -56.53
C THR A 102 54.18 18.69 -57.39
N ASP A 103 54.38 17.50 -56.80
CA ASP A 103 54.74 16.28 -57.54
C ASP A 103 53.60 15.73 -58.39
N LEU A 104 52.36 15.96 -57.96
CA LEU A 104 51.16 15.60 -58.72
C LEU A 104 50.84 16.67 -59.76
N TRP A 105 50.95 17.95 -59.36
CA TRP A 105 50.64 19.11 -60.18
C TRP A 105 51.71 20.18 -60.01
N ARG A 106 52.66 20.21 -60.96
CA ARG A 106 53.84 21.11 -60.93
C ARG A 106 53.52 22.60 -60.74
N ASN A 107 52.33 23.03 -61.15
CA ASN A 107 51.92 24.43 -61.12
C ASN A 107 50.82 24.73 -60.10
N LEU A 108 50.48 23.77 -59.22
CA LEU A 108 49.50 24.01 -58.16
C LEU A 108 50.11 24.93 -57.09
N LYS A 109 49.43 26.02 -56.79
CA LYS A 109 49.91 27.06 -55.87
C LYS A 109 48.80 27.55 -54.96
N THR A 110 49.17 27.99 -53.78
CA THR A 110 48.28 28.76 -52.90
C THR A 110 48.01 30.15 -53.50
N GLN A 111 46.74 30.47 -53.72
CA GLN A 111 46.28 31.81 -54.10
C GLN A 111 45.91 32.64 -52.87
N GLU A 112 45.27 32.01 -51.88
CA GLU A 112 44.82 32.67 -50.66
C GLU A 112 44.82 31.67 -49.49
N GLU A 113 45.05 32.16 -48.27
CA GLU A 113 44.92 31.42 -47.02
C GLU A 113 43.84 32.06 -46.15
N ARG A 114 42.91 31.27 -45.62
CA ARG A 114 41.84 31.72 -44.73
C ARG A 114 41.85 30.91 -43.45
N GLN A 115 41.50 31.54 -42.33
CA GLN A 115 41.17 30.80 -41.10
C GLN A 115 39.68 30.51 -41.10
N ILE A 116 39.31 29.23 -41.04
CA ILE A 116 37.92 28.77 -41.02
C ILE A 116 37.77 27.80 -39.85
N ASP A 117 36.69 27.96 -39.09
CA ASP A 117 36.35 27.03 -38.02
C ASP A 117 35.80 25.74 -38.62
N SER A 118 36.44 24.61 -38.29
CA SER A 118 35.97 23.30 -38.69
C SER A 118 34.88 22.80 -37.75
N LYS A 119 34.01 21.93 -38.29
CA LYS A 119 33.02 21.15 -37.54
C LYS A 119 33.27 19.65 -37.69
N THR A 120 32.79 18.86 -36.76
CA THR A 120 32.71 17.40 -36.97
C THR A 120 31.47 17.06 -37.80
N LEU A 121 31.52 15.96 -38.55
CA LEU A 121 30.33 15.51 -39.29
C LEU A 121 29.20 15.14 -38.34
N GLU A 122 29.53 14.57 -37.17
CA GLU A 122 28.59 14.28 -36.08
C GLU A 122 27.87 15.55 -35.61
N SER A 123 28.60 16.64 -35.38
CA SER A 123 28.05 17.95 -34.99
C SER A 123 27.09 18.50 -36.05
N VAL A 124 27.47 18.43 -37.33
CA VAL A 124 26.62 18.89 -38.43
C VAL A 124 25.36 18.03 -38.53
N LEU A 125 25.47 16.70 -38.52
CA LEU A 125 24.31 15.80 -38.59
C LEU A 125 23.35 15.99 -37.41
N ASN A 126 23.87 16.15 -36.19
CA ASN A 126 23.05 16.42 -35.01
C ASN A 126 22.35 17.79 -35.07
N SER A 127 23.00 18.80 -35.67
CA SER A 127 22.41 20.13 -35.85
C SER A 127 21.33 20.15 -36.94
N GLN A 128 21.43 19.23 -37.91
CA GLN A 128 20.49 19.08 -39.02
C GLN A 128 19.44 18.02 -38.67
N ASN A 129 18.50 18.37 -37.78
CA ASN A 129 17.33 17.54 -37.46
C ASN A 129 16.28 17.50 -38.60
N THR A 130 16.75 17.72 -39.83
CA THR A 130 16.01 18.03 -41.06
C THR A 130 16.08 16.91 -42.09
N LEU A 131 17.01 15.96 -41.95
CA LEU A 131 17.02 14.77 -42.80
C LEU A 131 15.84 13.87 -42.41
N ALA A 132 14.99 13.54 -43.38
CA ALA A 132 13.81 12.71 -43.18
C ALA A 132 14.12 11.21 -42.98
N ALA A 133 15.38 10.81 -43.15
CA ALA A 133 15.83 9.43 -43.10
C ALA A 133 17.25 9.33 -42.52
N PRO A 134 17.60 8.20 -41.87
CA PRO A 134 18.95 7.98 -41.36
C PRO A 134 19.96 7.90 -42.50
N VAL A 135 21.16 8.46 -42.29
CA VAL A 135 22.26 8.42 -43.25
C VAL A 135 22.92 7.05 -43.20
N ASN A 136 22.92 6.35 -44.33
CA ASN A 136 23.61 5.07 -44.48
C ASN A 136 24.73 5.09 -45.53
N TRP A 137 24.83 6.17 -46.32
CA TRP A 137 25.89 6.36 -47.30
C TRP A 137 26.65 7.66 -47.03
N CYS A 138 27.99 7.57 -47.05
CA CYS A 138 28.88 8.72 -46.87
C CYS A 138 29.82 8.85 -48.08
N VAL A 139 29.86 10.03 -48.67
CA VAL A 139 30.77 10.37 -49.77
C VAL A 139 31.67 11.51 -49.32
N ILE A 140 32.98 11.33 -49.45
CA ILE A 140 33.99 12.31 -49.06
C ILE A 140 34.86 12.58 -50.28
N ASP A 141 34.51 13.62 -51.03
CA ASP A 141 35.18 14.02 -52.27
C ASP A 141 36.11 15.22 -52.04
N CYS A 142 36.92 15.13 -50.99
CA CYS A 142 37.93 16.13 -50.67
C CYS A 142 39.12 15.49 -49.98
N LEU A 143 40.25 16.21 -49.97
CA LEU A 143 41.45 15.79 -49.28
C LEU A 143 41.71 16.67 -48.05
N PRO A 144 42.03 16.09 -46.88
CA PRO A 144 42.12 14.65 -46.60
C PRO A 144 40.78 14.04 -46.15
N ALA A 145 40.45 12.85 -46.64
CA ALA A 145 39.20 12.17 -46.28
C ALA A 145 39.22 11.53 -44.89
N LEU A 146 40.40 11.18 -44.35
CA LEU A 146 40.51 10.48 -43.06
C LEU A 146 39.93 11.31 -41.91
N GLN A 147 40.28 12.59 -41.84
CA GLN A 147 39.83 13.46 -40.76
C GLN A 147 38.32 13.68 -40.86
N VAL A 148 37.77 13.79 -42.08
CA VAL A 148 36.31 13.89 -42.28
C VAL A 148 35.59 12.66 -41.74
N ILE A 149 36.07 11.45 -42.08
CA ILE A 149 35.43 10.20 -41.60
C ILE A 149 35.67 9.96 -40.11
N GLN A 150 36.78 10.43 -39.53
CA GLN A 150 36.99 10.39 -38.07
C GLN A 150 35.99 11.29 -37.34
N GLY A 151 35.57 12.39 -37.96
CA GLY A 151 34.58 13.32 -37.45
C GLY A 151 33.14 12.79 -37.43
N THR A 152 32.86 11.56 -37.88
CA THR A 152 31.50 11.00 -37.85
C THR A 152 31.06 10.52 -36.47
N GLY A 153 31.99 10.33 -35.53
CA GLY A 153 31.67 9.84 -34.19
C GLY A 153 30.86 8.54 -34.24
N LYS A 154 29.73 8.48 -33.52
CA LYS A 154 28.88 7.27 -33.46
C LYS A 154 28.15 6.96 -34.77
N PHE A 155 27.93 7.95 -35.63
CA PHE A 155 27.21 7.76 -36.90
C PHE A 155 27.91 6.78 -37.84
N ILE A 156 29.22 6.53 -37.64
CA ILE A 156 29.92 5.53 -38.43
C ILE A 156 29.23 4.17 -38.37
N GLU A 157 28.63 3.79 -37.23
CA GLU A 157 27.95 2.49 -36.98
C GLU A 157 26.75 2.24 -37.90
N ASP A 158 26.10 3.33 -38.33
CA ASP A 158 24.93 3.32 -39.20
C ASP A 158 25.29 3.37 -40.70
N LEU A 159 26.51 3.80 -41.03
CA LEU A 159 27.01 3.80 -42.40
C LEU A 159 27.20 2.36 -42.91
N GLU A 160 26.74 2.13 -44.13
CA GLU A 160 26.86 0.88 -44.87
C GLU A 160 27.89 0.99 -46.00
N VAL A 161 27.93 2.16 -46.64
CA VAL A 161 28.83 2.46 -47.76
C VAL A 161 29.56 3.77 -47.49
N VAL A 162 30.87 3.76 -47.67
CA VAL A 162 31.72 4.96 -47.62
C VAL A 162 32.49 5.07 -48.93
N ILE A 163 32.39 6.20 -49.61
CA ILE A 163 33.14 6.52 -50.82
C ILE A 163 34.08 7.66 -50.50
N THR A 164 35.38 7.51 -50.77
CA THR A 164 36.38 8.53 -50.43
C THR A 164 37.33 8.82 -51.59
N ARG A 165 37.72 10.08 -51.73
CA ARG A 165 38.89 10.49 -52.53
C ARG A 165 40.18 10.31 -51.71
N ALA A 166 41.20 9.70 -52.29
CA ALA A 166 42.47 9.44 -51.59
C ALA A 166 43.69 9.41 -52.53
N ILE A 167 44.86 9.63 -51.94
CA ILE A 167 46.16 9.45 -52.61
C ILE A 167 46.55 7.97 -52.58
N LEU A 168 46.78 7.42 -53.76
CA LEU A 168 47.09 6.00 -53.98
C LEU A 168 48.59 5.68 -53.88
N LYS A 169 49.46 6.68 -54.12
CA LYS A 169 50.92 6.53 -54.08
C LYS A 169 51.47 7.09 -52.77
N GLU A 170 51.71 6.21 -51.82
CA GLU A 170 51.99 6.51 -50.40
C GLU A 170 53.34 7.19 -50.14
N GLU A 171 54.31 7.04 -51.04
CA GLU A 171 55.73 7.40 -50.82
C GLU A 171 55.97 8.88 -50.45
N ARG A 172 54.95 9.76 -50.54
CA ARG A 172 55.14 11.22 -50.52
C ARG A 172 54.11 12.02 -49.72
N CYS A 173 53.11 11.38 -49.09
CA CYS A 173 52.04 12.05 -48.35
C CYS A 173 51.64 11.31 -47.06
N SER A 174 52.61 10.68 -46.40
CA SER A 174 52.41 10.05 -45.10
C SER A 174 52.04 11.09 -44.05
N GLU A 175 51.13 10.72 -43.13
CA GLU A 175 50.80 11.48 -41.91
C GLU A 175 49.97 12.76 -42.10
N ILE A 176 49.45 13.02 -43.31
CA ILE A 176 48.48 14.10 -43.54
C ILE A 176 47.03 13.60 -43.62
N GLY A 177 46.79 12.29 -43.47
CA GLY A 177 45.46 11.67 -43.53
C GLY A 177 44.84 11.57 -44.93
N ALA A 178 45.64 11.82 -45.97
CA ALA A 178 45.17 11.83 -47.36
C ALA A 178 45.39 10.49 -48.08
N SER A 179 46.17 9.57 -47.50
CA SER A 179 46.54 8.33 -48.18
C SER A 179 45.48 7.24 -48.06
N LYS A 180 45.44 6.36 -49.06
CA LYS A 180 44.61 5.15 -49.04
C LYS A 180 44.92 4.25 -47.84
N ASN A 181 46.19 4.10 -47.48
CA ASN A 181 46.60 3.20 -46.40
C ASN A 181 46.10 3.67 -45.03
N GLU A 182 46.19 4.97 -44.74
CA GLU A 182 45.64 5.53 -43.49
C GLU A 182 44.11 5.32 -43.41
N LEU A 183 43.40 5.51 -44.54
CA LEU A 183 41.97 5.22 -44.65
C LEU A 183 41.66 3.74 -44.45
N ASP A 184 42.39 2.84 -45.12
CA ASP A 184 42.21 1.39 -44.99
C ASP A 184 42.39 0.93 -43.54
N ILE A 185 43.43 1.41 -42.85
CA ILE A 185 43.68 1.06 -41.45
C ILE A 185 42.52 1.52 -40.56
N PHE A 186 42.10 2.77 -40.70
CA PHE A 186 41.01 3.31 -39.90
C PHE A 186 39.69 2.60 -40.20
N LEU A 187 39.28 2.53 -41.46
CA LEU A 187 38.01 1.92 -41.87
C LEU A 187 37.95 0.43 -41.57
N ALA A 188 39.06 -0.31 -41.70
CA ALA A 188 39.12 -1.71 -41.28
C ALA A 188 38.87 -1.88 -39.78
N SER A 189 39.41 -0.99 -38.93
CA SER A 189 39.13 -0.98 -37.49
C SER A 189 37.65 -0.74 -37.17
N GLN A 190 36.93 -0.06 -38.06
CA GLN A 190 35.50 0.24 -37.96
C GLN A 190 34.61 -0.81 -38.65
N GLY A 191 35.22 -1.88 -39.19
CA GLY A 191 34.54 -3.01 -39.82
C GLY A 191 34.21 -2.82 -41.31
N PHE A 192 34.87 -1.88 -41.98
CA PHE A 192 34.74 -1.67 -43.43
C PHE A 192 35.88 -2.31 -44.22
N TYR A 193 35.64 -2.63 -45.48
CA TYR A 193 36.65 -3.14 -46.40
C TYR A 193 36.52 -2.45 -47.76
N CYS A 194 37.65 -2.08 -48.35
CA CYS A 194 37.71 -1.52 -49.70
C CYS A 194 37.40 -2.62 -50.73
N ILE A 195 36.41 -2.40 -51.58
CA ILE A 195 35.97 -3.36 -52.61
C ILE A 195 36.18 -2.85 -54.04
N ALA A 196 36.35 -1.54 -54.21
CA ALA A 196 36.58 -0.92 -55.51
C ALA A 196 37.51 0.29 -55.38
N LEU A 197 38.26 0.51 -56.45
CA LEU A 197 39.15 1.64 -56.63
C LEU A 197 39.04 2.06 -58.09
N GLU A 198 38.84 3.34 -58.34
CA GLU A 198 38.92 3.94 -59.67
C GLU A 198 39.91 5.10 -59.64
N GLU A 199 40.91 5.04 -60.51
CA GLU A 199 41.90 6.11 -60.65
C GLU A 199 41.23 7.35 -61.26
N GLU A 200 41.58 8.52 -60.74
CA GLU A 200 41.19 9.79 -61.35
C GLU A 200 42.06 10.07 -62.60
N ARG A 201 41.76 11.19 -63.28
CA ARG A 201 42.62 11.70 -64.37
C ARG A 201 44.07 11.87 -63.96
N GLN A 202 44.32 12.13 -62.67
CA GLN A 202 45.62 12.03 -62.03
C GLN A 202 45.75 10.64 -61.40
N PRO A 203 46.53 9.70 -61.95
CA PRO A 203 46.60 8.30 -61.47
C PRO A 203 47.16 8.12 -60.06
N ALA A 204 47.73 9.17 -59.46
CA ALA A 204 48.12 9.15 -58.06
C ALA A 204 46.95 9.34 -57.09
N LEU A 205 45.76 9.69 -57.61
CA LEU A 205 44.53 9.88 -56.87
C LEU A 205 43.47 8.91 -57.37
N GLY A 206 42.55 8.57 -56.49
CA GLY A 206 41.41 7.74 -56.88
C GLY A 206 40.27 7.80 -55.89
N SER A 207 39.12 7.39 -56.39
CA SER A 207 37.92 7.14 -55.59
C SER A 207 37.94 5.70 -55.10
N LEU A 208 37.69 5.53 -53.81
CA LEU A 208 37.69 4.25 -53.11
C LEU A 208 36.29 3.96 -52.58
N VAL A 209 35.82 2.73 -52.72
CA VAL A 209 34.52 2.31 -52.19
C VAL A 209 34.73 1.29 -51.09
N TYR A 210 34.23 1.62 -49.92
CA TYR A 210 34.25 0.80 -48.73
C TYR A 210 32.85 0.34 -48.37
N ILE A 211 32.71 -0.93 -47.99
CA ILE A 211 31.45 -1.48 -47.49
C ILE A 211 31.60 -2.02 -46.09
N ARG A 212 30.56 -1.87 -45.28
CA ARG A 212 30.50 -2.46 -43.95
C ARG A 212 30.39 -3.98 -44.06
N ASN A 213 31.14 -4.70 -43.24
CA ASN A 213 31.05 -6.15 -43.16
C ASN A 213 29.76 -6.55 -42.42
N TRP A 214 28.68 -6.71 -43.19
CA TRP A 214 27.36 -7.08 -42.69
C TRP A 214 27.34 -8.43 -41.97
N LYS A 215 28.22 -9.38 -42.33
CA LYS A 215 28.30 -10.68 -41.62
C LYS A 215 28.75 -10.48 -40.18
N ASN A 216 29.70 -9.57 -39.96
CA ASN A 216 30.11 -9.21 -38.61
C ASN A 216 29.00 -8.46 -37.87
N LYS A 217 28.33 -7.48 -38.51
CA LYS A 217 27.18 -6.78 -37.92
C LYS A 217 26.07 -7.75 -37.52
N TYR A 218 25.64 -8.60 -38.44
CA TYR A 218 24.62 -9.64 -38.22
C TYR A 218 25.01 -10.60 -37.09
N ARG A 219 26.26 -11.09 -37.06
CA ARG A 219 26.74 -11.96 -35.99
C ARG A 219 26.66 -11.30 -34.62
N VAL A 220 27.08 -10.04 -34.49
CA VAL A 220 27.03 -9.29 -33.23
C VAL A 220 25.58 -9.05 -32.81
N THR A 221 24.72 -8.62 -33.72
CA THR A 221 23.29 -8.39 -33.45
C THR A 221 22.58 -9.69 -33.05
N ASN A 222 22.87 -10.82 -33.71
CA ASN A 222 22.29 -12.11 -33.34
C ASN A 222 22.73 -12.56 -31.94
N LEU A 223 24.02 -12.40 -31.59
CA LEU A 223 24.50 -12.72 -30.24
C LEU A 223 23.79 -11.89 -29.17
N GLN A 224 23.55 -10.60 -29.44
CA GLN A 224 22.78 -9.74 -28.54
C GLN A 224 21.31 -10.19 -28.44
N LEU A 225 20.71 -10.58 -29.56
CA LEU A 225 19.33 -11.06 -29.61
C LEU A 225 19.16 -12.39 -28.85
N GLU A 226 20.14 -13.30 -28.95
CA GLU A 226 20.19 -14.53 -28.17
C GLU A 226 20.31 -14.25 -26.67
N ALA A 227 21.17 -13.30 -26.27
CA ALA A 227 21.32 -12.89 -24.88
C ALA A 227 20.01 -12.31 -24.30
N LEU A 228 19.36 -11.41 -25.05
CA LEU A 228 18.09 -10.80 -24.65
C LEU A 228 16.97 -11.86 -24.56
N THR A 229 16.96 -12.82 -25.48
CA THR A 229 16.01 -13.94 -25.46
C THR A 229 16.23 -14.83 -24.24
N GLY A 230 17.49 -15.06 -23.87
CA GLY A 230 17.87 -15.76 -22.64
C GLY A 230 17.38 -15.04 -21.38
N GLU A 231 17.59 -13.73 -21.28
CA GLU A 231 17.10 -12.91 -20.16
C GLU A 231 15.57 -12.90 -20.06
N LYS A 232 14.87 -12.80 -21.20
CA LYS A 232 13.41 -12.88 -21.22
C LYS A 232 12.93 -14.24 -20.70
N ARG A 233 13.62 -15.32 -21.02
CA ARG A 233 13.29 -16.66 -20.55
C ARG A 233 13.47 -16.80 -19.04
N THR A 234 14.58 -16.33 -18.49
CA THR A 234 14.81 -16.37 -17.04
C THR A 234 13.80 -15.52 -16.27
N LEU A 235 13.42 -14.37 -16.83
CA LEU A 235 12.38 -13.53 -16.26
C LEU A 235 11.01 -14.23 -16.28
N GLN A 236 10.67 -14.92 -17.37
CA GLN A 236 9.44 -15.72 -17.46
C GLN A 236 9.43 -16.86 -16.43
N GLU A 237 10.53 -17.61 -16.32
CA GLU A 237 10.66 -18.69 -15.33
C GLU A 237 10.51 -18.16 -13.89
N SER A 238 11.04 -16.98 -13.59
CA SER A 238 10.84 -16.30 -12.31
C SER A 238 9.39 -15.89 -12.08
N GLN A 239 8.70 -15.34 -13.08
CA GLN A 239 7.29 -14.99 -12.99
C GLN A 239 6.41 -16.23 -12.74
N ASP A 240 6.67 -17.32 -13.45
CA ASP A 240 5.94 -18.59 -13.28
C ASP A 240 6.16 -19.16 -11.87
N HIS A 241 7.39 -19.08 -11.36
CA HIS A 241 7.71 -19.48 -9.98
C HIS A 241 6.99 -18.61 -8.95
N HIS A 242 6.95 -17.29 -9.16
CA HIS A 242 6.20 -16.37 -8.29
C HIS A 242 4.69 -16.63 -8.33
N ALA A 243 4.12 -16.92 -9.50
CA ALA A 243 2.70 -17.27 -9.64
C ALA A 243 2.37 -18.57 -8.89
N LYS A 244 3.24 -19.58 -8.98
CA LYS A 244 3.09 -20.83 -8.24
C LYS A 244 3.12 -20.61 -6.73
N LEU A 245 4.12 -19.88 -6.22
CA LEU A 245 4.20 -19.54 -4.79
C LEU A 245 2.98 -18.74 -4.30
N ALA A 246 2.46 -17.82 -5.12
CA ALA A 246 1.26 -17.08 -4.77
C ALA A 246 0.03 -18.00 -4.65
N SER A 247 -0.11 -18.97 -5.58
CA SER A 247 -1.19 -19.96 -5.51
C SER A 247 -1.08 -20.87 -4.28
N GLU A 248 0.13 -21.31 -3.93
CA GLU A 248 0.38 -22.13 -2.73
C GLU A 248 0.05 -21.37 -1.44
N ARG A 249 0.43 -20.09 -1.36
CA ARG A 249 0.08 -19.21 -0.22
C ARG A 249 -1.41 -18.98 -0.09
N GLN A 250 -2.12 -18.83 -1.22
CA GLN A 250 -3.58 -18.67 -1.22
C GLN A 250 -4.27 -19.90 -0.62
N VAL A 251 -3.85 -21.10 -1.01
CA VAL A 251 -4.38 -22.36 -0.47
C VAL A 251 -4.08 -22.48 1.04
N GLN A 252 -2.87 -22.12 1.47
CA GLN A 252 -2.50 -22.13 2.89
C GLN A 252 -3.36 -21.15 3.71
N LEU A 253 -3.64 -19.95 3.19
CA LEU A 253 -4.50 -18.98 3.85
C LEU A 253 -5.94 -19.50 3.97
N GLU A 254 -6.48 -20.13 2.94
CA GLU A 254 -7.82 -20.74 2.99
C GLU A 254 -7.90 -21.87 4.03
N GLN A 255 -6.86 -22.71 4.14
CA GLN A 255 -6.80 -23.75 5.18
C GLN A 255 -6.73 -23.15 6.60
N LEU A 256 -5.93 -22.10 6.80
CA LEU A 256 -5.85 -21.41 8.09
C LEU A 256 -7.18 -20.74 8.48
N ILE A 257 -7.89 -20.16 7.50
CA ILE A 257 -9.23 -19.59 7.70
C ILE A 257 -10.21 -20.66 8.18
N LEU A 258 -10.24 -21.82 7.50
CA LEU A 258 -11.11 -22.94 7.91
C LEU A 258 -10.79 -23.44 9.31
N SER A 259 -9.50 -23.66 9.62
CA SER A 259 -9.07 -24.12 10.95
C SER A 259 -9.43 -23.11 12.05
N ARG A 260 -9.25 -21.80 11.77
CA ARG A 260 -9.65 -20.75 12.70
C ARG A 260 -11.15 -20.78 12.94
N ASP A 261 -11.96 -20.91 11.89
CA ASP A 261 -13.42 -20.90 12.02
C ASP A 261 -13.93 -22.12 12.80
N GLU A 262 -13.32 -23.29 12.61
CA GLU A 262 -13.57 -24.48 13.43
C GLU A 262 -13.22 -24.26 14.91
N GLU A 263 -12.05 -23.68 15.20
CA GLU A 263 -11.60 -23.40 16.56
C GLU A 263 -12.50 -22.35 17.24
N THR A 264 -12.94 -21.34 16.49
CA THR A 264 -13.88 -20.32 16.95
C THR A 264 -15.23 -20.95 17.32
N THR A 265 -15.71 -21.89 16.50
CA THR A 265 -16.97 -22.62 16.74
C THR A 265 -16.85 -23.53 17.98
N LYS A 266 -15.73 -24.23 18.14
CA LYS A 266 -15.45 -25.04 19.34
C LYS A 266 -15.39 -24.18 20.60
N SER A 267 -14.69 -23.04 20.53
CA SER A 267 -14.59 -22.09 21.64
C SER A 267 -15.96 -21.54 22.04
N GLN A 268 -16.79 -21.12 21.08
CA GLN A 268 -18.17 -20.70 21.34
C GLN A 268 -19.02 -21.82 21.97
N GLY A 269 -18.87 -23.06 21.51
CA GLY A 269 -19.56 -24.22 22.10
C GLY A 269 -19.14 -24.49 23.55
N LEU A 270 -17.83 -24.42 23.85
CA LEU A 270 -17.32 -24.55 25.21
C LEU A 270 -17.80 -23.41 26.12
N GLN A 271 -17.84 -22.17 25.61
CA GLN A 271 -18.38 -21.01 26.32
C GLN A 271 -19.84 -21.24 26.72
N GLN A 272 -20.68 -21.72 25.79
CA GLN A 272 -22.08 -22.05 26.07
C GLN A 272 -22.23 -23.17 27.10
N GLN A 273 -21.38 -24.19 27.05
CA GLN A 273 -21.36 -25.26 28.05
C GLN A 273 -20.97 -24.74 29.44
N LEU A 274 -19.97 -23.86 29.53
CA LEU A 274 -19.57 -23.25 30.80
C LEU A 274 -20.68 -22.37 31.38
N GLU A 275 -21.37 -21.59 30.57
CA GLU A 275 -22.55 -20.80 31.01
C GLU A 275 -23.68 -21.70 31.50
N ALA A 276 -23.96 -22.82 30.81
CA ALA A 276 -24.97 -23.78 31.23
C ALA A 276 -24.60 -24.46 32.56
N ILE A 277 -23.35 -24.88 32.72
CA ILE A 277 -22.84 -25.43 33.99
C ILE A 277 -22.90 -24.39 35.11
N GLY A 278 -22.59 -23.12 34.80
CA GLY A 278 -22.72 -22.01 35.75
C GLY A 278 -24.15 -21.87 36.28
N LYS A 279 -25.14 -21.83 35.39
CA LYS A 279 -26.57 -21.78 35.77
C LYS A 279 -26.99 -22.96 36.64
N LEU A 280 -26.60 -24.18 36.25
CA LEU A 280 -26.90 -25.39 37.02
C LEU A 280 -26.26 -25.36 38.42
N LYS A 281 -25.04 -24.83 38.54
CA LYS A 281 -24.39 -24.64 39.85
C LYS A 281 -25.13 -23.62 40.72
N ASP A 282 -25.57 -22.52 40.13
CA ASP A 282 -26.32 -21.49 40.86
C ASP A 282 -27.69 -22.01 41.33
N GLU A 283 -28.37 -22.82 40.52
CA GLU A 283 -29.60 -23.51 40.89
C GLU A 283 -29.37 -24.55 41.99
N ALA A 284 -28.34 -25.39 41.87
CA ALA A 284 -27.97 -26.35 42.92
C ALA A 284 -27.58 -25.65 44.24
N ALA A 285 -26.94 -24.48 44.18
CA ALA A 285 -26.61 -23.69 45.36
C ALA A 285 -27.87 -23.14 46.05
N LYS A 286 -28.87 -22.68 45.28
CA LYS A 286 -30.16 -22.25 45.82
C LYS A 286 -30.92 -23.41 46.47
N GLU A 287 -31.02 -24.55 45.80
CA GLU A 287 -31.67 -25.75 46.37
C GLU A 287 -30.97 -26.23 47.64
N SER A 288 -29.63 -26.22 47.66
CA SER A 288 -28.86 -26.58 48.86
C SER A 288 -29.11 -25.61 50.01
N GLU A 289 -29.24 -24.31 49.75
CA GLU A 289 -29.53 -23.31 50.78
C GLU A 289 -30.96 -23.44 51.29
N GLU A 290 -31.94 -23.71 50.42
CA GLU A 290 -33.32 -24.00 50.82
C GLU A 290 -33.41 -25.25 51.70
N LEU A 291 -32.71 -26.33 51.34
CA LEU A 291 -32.62 -27.55 52.15
C LEU A 291 -31.94 -27.28 53.51
N ARG A 292 -30.90 -26.42 53.54
CA ARG A 292 -30.24 -26.01 54.78
C ARG A 292 -31.21 -25.30 55.73
N VAL A 293 -31.99 -24.35 55.20
CA VAL A 293 -33.03 -23.63 55.97
C VAL A 293 -34.11 -24.59 56.48
N GLN A 294 -34.56 -25.54 55.64
CA GLN A 294 -35.54 -26.55 56.07
C GLN A 294 -35.00 -27.46 57.19
N LEU A 295 -33.74 -27.89 57.09
CA LEU A 295 -33.10 -28.69 58.15
C LEU A 295 -32.97 -27.90 59.46
N GLU A 296 -32.63 -26.62 59.40
CA GLU A 296 -32.52 -25.75 60.57
C GLU A 296 -33.89 -25.56 61.25
N ALA A 297 -34.96 -25.38 60.47
CA ALA A 297 -36.33 -25.32 60.97
C ALA A 297 -36.78 -26.63 61.64
N LEU A 298 -36.56 -27.78 61.00
CA LEU A 298 -36.88 -29.09 61.57
C LEU A 298 -36.05 -29.42 62.81
N THR A 299 -34.80 -28.95 62.86
CA THR A 299 -33.93 -29.11 64.04
C THR A 299 -34.45 -28.28 65.20
N GLY A 300 -34.92 -27.05 64.94
CA GLY A 300 -35.59 -26.21 65.94
C GLY A 300 -36.88 -26.84 66.47
N GLU A 301 -37.72 -27.40 65.60
CA GLU A 301 -38.95 -28.09 65.99
C GLU A 301 -38.69 -29.37 66.80
N LYS A 302 -37.65 -30.13 66.44
CA LYS A 302 -37.20 -31.29 67.25
C LYS A 302 -36.74 -30.85 68.64
N GLY A 303 -36.09 -29.70 68.76
CA GLY A 303 -35.68 -29.11 70.04
C GLY A 303 -36.86 -28.78 70.95
N SER A 304 -37.89 -28.11 70.41
CA SER A 304 -39.10 -27.75 71.18
C SER A 304 -39.91 -28.98 71.61
N LEU A 305 -39.97 -30.02 70.76
CA LEU A 305 -40.60 -31.29 71.12
C LEU A 305 -39.84 -32.05 72.22
N LEU A 306 -38.50 -31.98 72.23
CA LEU A 306 -37.68 -32.56 73.31
C LEU A 306 -37.93 -31.84 74.65
N GLU A 307 -37.99 -30.51 74.66
CA GLU A 307 -38.33 -29.74 75.85
C GLU A 307 -39.75 -30.07 76.37
N SER A 308 -40.72 -30.22 75.47
CA SER A 308 -42.08 -30.66 75.80
C SER A 308 -42.09 -32.05 76.43
N ARG A 309 -41.36 -33.01 75.84
CA ARG A 309 -41.23 -34.38 76.37
C ARG A 309 -40.60 -34.40 77.75
N ASP A 310 -39.54 -33.62 77.96
CA ASP A 310 -38.85 -33.54 79.25
C ASP A 310 -39.75 -32.88 80.32
N HIS A 311 -40.59 -31.93 79.91
CA HIS A 311 -41.61 -31.35 80.78
C HIS A 311 -42.69 -32.37 81.19
N HIS A 312 -43.13 -33.23 80.26
CA HIS A 312 -44.04 -34.34 80.54
C HIS A 312 -43.40 -35.40 81.44
N ALA A 313 -42.11 -35.71 81.24
CA ALA A 313 -41.37 -36.65 82.09
C ALA A 313 -41.25 -36.14 83.54
N LYS A 314 -40.97 -34.85 83.74
CA LYS A 314 -41.00 -34.22 85.07
C LYS A 314 -42.37 -34.34 85.72
N ARG A 315 -43.44 -34.02 84.99
CA ARG A 315 -44.82 -34.11 85.51
C ARG A 315 -45.21 -35.56 85.88
N ALA A 316 -44.75 -36.55 85.12
CA ALA A 316 -44.95 -37.96 85.44
C ALA A 316 -44.21 -38.38 86.73
N SER A 317 -42.98 -37.90 86.93
CA SER A 317 -42.23 -38.17 88.17
C SER A 317 -42.88 -37.54 89.41
N GLU A 318 -43.50 -36.36 89.28
CA GLU A 318 -44.27 -35.71 90.35
C GLU A 318 -45.51 -36.53 90.77
N TRP A 319 -46.23 -37.10 89.79
CA TRP A 319 -47.36 -37.99 90.08
C TRP A 319 -46.94 -39.31 90.73
N GLN A 320 -45.76 -39.82 90.39
CA GLN A 320 -45.25 -41.05 91.01
C GLN A 320 -44.92 -40.86 92.50
N VAL A 321 -44.36 -39.71 92.86
CA VAL A 321 -44.12 -39.34 94.28
C VAL A 321 -45.43 -39.18 95.07
N GLN A 322 -46.47 -38.62 94.45
CA GLN A 322 -47.79 -38.50 95.10
C GLN A 322 -48.46 -39.86 95.37
N LEU A 323 -48.27 -40.84 94.48
CA LEU A 323 -48.78 -42.20 94.66
C LEU A 323 -48.09 -42.94 95.82
N GLU A 324 -46.79 -42.72 95.99
CA GLU A 324 -45.99 -43.36 97.04
C GLU A 324 -46.36 -42.84 98.44
N GLN A 325 -46.70 -41.54 98.57
CA GLN A 325 -47.23 -40.96 99.82
C GLN A 325 -48.60 -41.52 100.23
N LEU A 326 -49.50 -41.75 99.26
CA LEU A 326 -50.81 -42.37 99.52
C LEU A 326 -50.70 -43.85 99.91
N THR A 327 -49.64 -44.53 99.46
CA THR A 327 -49.38 -45.93 99.78
C THR A 327 -48.93 -46.11 101.23
N LEU A 328 -48.16 -45.15 101.77
CA LEU A 328 -47.70 -45.16 103.18
C LEU A 328 -48.85 -44.97 104.19
N LEU A 329 -49.79 -44.07 103.88
CA LEU A 329 -50.96 -43.80 104.74
C LEU A 329 -51.93 -45.00 104.81
N ARG A 330 -52.03 -45.78 103.74
CA ARG A 330 -52.84 -47.00 103.70
C ARG A 330 -52.27 -48.11 104.61
N ASP A 331 -50.95 -48.24 104.70
CA ASP A 331 -50.30 -49.34 105.41
C ASP A 331 -50.33 -49.14 106.95
N GLU A 332 -50.42 -47.89 107.44
CA GLU A 332 -50.67 -47.53 108.85
C GLU A 332 -52.11 -47.82 109.31
N GLU A 333 -53.10 -47.78 108.41
CA GLU A 333 -54.50 -48.08 108.72
C GLU A 333 -54.75 -49.60 108.87
N THR A 334 -54.00 -50.43 108.12
CA THR A 334 -54.06 -51.90 108.18
C THR A 334 -53.49 -52.51 109.47
N THR A 335 -52.55 -51.86 110.14
CA THR A 335 -51.97 -52.35 111.41
C THR A 335 -52.87 -52.10 112.63
N LYS A 336 -53.79 -51.11 112.59
CA LYS A 336 -54.81 -50.91 113.63
C LYS A 336 -56.00 -51.87 113.53
N SER A 337 -56.34 -52.32 112.32
CA SER A 337 -57.46 -53.26 112.07
C SER A 337 -57.20 -54.68 112.59
N GLN A 338 -55.96 -55.19 112.50
CA GLN A 338 -55.62 -56.55 112.91
C GLN A 338 -55.58 -56.78 114.44
N GLY A 339 -55.52 -55.71 115.25
CA GLY A 339 -55.53 -55.79 116.72
C GLY A 339 -56.91 -56.03 117.33
N LEU A 340 -57.98 -55.57 116.69
CA LEU A 340 -59.37 -55.73 117.18
C LEU A 340 -59.99 -57.08 116.77
N GLN A 341 -59.39 -57.81 115.83
CA GLN A 341 -59.89 -59.08 115.31
C GLN A 341 -59.59 -60.30 116.22
N LYS A 342 -58.63 -60.22 117.15
CA LYS A 342 -58.29 -61.32 118.07
C LYS A 342 -59.12 -61.39 119.36
N GLN A 343 -59.94 -60.38 119.65
CA GLN A 343 -60.78 -60.37 120.86
C GLN A 343 -62.24 -60.84 120.62
N LEU A 344 -62.65 -61.11 119.38
CA LEU A 344 -64.05 -61.42 119.04
C LEU A 344 -64.34 -62.88 118.62
N GLU A 345 -63.33 -63.76 118.56
CA GLU A 345 -63.52 -65.16 118.15
C GLU A 345 -63.72 -66.18 119.30
N ALA A 346 -63.66 -65.77 120.57
CA ALA A 346 -63.81 -66.69 121.71
C ALA A 346 -65.18 -66.69 122.42
N ILE A 347 -66.13 -65.80 122.05
CA ILE A 347 -67.44 -65.65 122.73
C ILE A 347 -68.63 -65.87 121.75
N GLY A 348 -68.37 -66.50 120.60
CA GLY A 348 -69.36 -66.72 119.54
C GLY A 348 -69.87 -68.15 119.38
N LYS A 349 -69.42 -69.11 120.21
CA LYS A 349 -69.92 -70.49 120.15
C LYS A 349 -70.93 -70.79 121.27
N LEU A 350 -72.18 -70.36 121.06
CA LEU A 350 -73.35 -71.11 121.54
C LEU A 350 -73.50 -71.07 123.09
N LYS A 351 -74.13 -70.09 123.75
CA LYS A 351 -75.27 -69.22 123.41
C LYS A 351 -76.41 -69.84 122.59
N ASP A 352 -76.49 -71.17 122.60
CA ASP A 352 -77.69 -71.95 122.20
C ASP A 352 -78.31 -72.70 123.39
N GLU A 353 -77.78 -72.55 124.61
CA GLU A 353 -78.37 -73.08 125.85
C GLU A 353 -78.97 -71.98 126.75
N ALA A 354 -79.30 -70.82 126.18
CA ALA A 354 -79.98 -69.71 126.87
C ALA A 354 -81.45 -69.60 126.46
N GLU A 355 -82.14 -70.74 126.40
CA GLU A 355 -83.60 -70.83 126.30
C GLU A 355 -84.15 -71.87 127.29
N LYS A 356 -83.76 -71.77 128.58
CA LYS A 356 -84.53 -72.47 129.61
C LYS A 356 -84.67 -71.84 131.00
N GLU A 357 -83.95 -70.79 131.38
CA GLU A 357 -84.18 -70.19 132.72
C GLU A 357 -84.36 -68.68 132.66
N SER A 358 -85.29 -68.27 131.79
CA SER A 358 -86.28 -67.27 132.14
C SER A 358 -86.96 -67.68 133.45
N LYS A 359 -86.39 -67.20 134.56
CA LYS A 359 -87.00 -66.89 135.87
C LYS A 359 -85.93 -67.00 136.97
N GLU A 360 -85.32 -65.88 137.33
CA GLU A 360 -85.33 -65.35 138.70
C GLU A 360 -84.32 -64.19 138.81
N LEU A 361 -84.79 -63.11 139.46
CA LEU A 361 -84.02 -61.94 139.90
C LEU A 361 -83.64 -60.96 138.76
N LYS A 362 -84.42 -59.92 138.44
CA LYS A 362 -85.12 -58.97 139.33
C LYS A 362 -84.18 -58.50 140.46
N VAL A 363 -83.86 -57.20 140.41
CA VAL A 363 -83.06 -56.43 141.36
C VAL A 363 -81.55 -56.61 141.13
N GLN A 364 -80.93 -55.62 140.48
CA GLN A 364 -80.10 -54.63 141.19
C GLN A 364 -79.41 -53.70 140.19
N LEU A 365 -79.65 -52.41 140.40
CA LEU A 365 -78.85 -51.24 139.96
C LEU A 365 -79.29 -50.65 138.61
N GLU A 366 -80.12 -49.60 138.52
CA GLU A 366 -80.34 -48.47 139.42
C GLU A 366 -79.06 -47.91 140.05
N ALA A 367 -78.36 -47.03 139.33
CA ALA A 367 -77.94 -45.73 139.88
C ALA A 367 -76.96 -45.01 138.94
N LEU A 368 -77.38 -43.79 138.58
CA LEU A 368 -76.56 -42.59 138.46
C LEU A 368 -75.76 -42.42 137.14
N THR A 369 -76.25 -41.54 136.26
CA THR A 369 -75.89 -40.10 136.21
C THR A 369 -74.39 -39.91 136.02
N GLY A 370 -73.93 -39.33 134.92
CA GLY A 370 -74.33 -38.01 134.49
C GLY A 370 -73.37 -37.02 135.14
N GLU A 371 -72.42 -36.50 134.37
CA GLU A 371 -71.85 -35.19 134.60
C GLU A 371 -71.30 -34.70 133.25
N LYS A 372 -71.92 -33.70 132.62
CA LYS A 372 -71.78 -32.26 132.95
C LYS A 372 -70.64 -31.69 132.10
N ARG A 373 -70.96 -30.98 131.03
CA ARG A 373 -71.24 -29.53 131.13
C ARG A 373 -70.01 -28.81 131.68
N ILE A 374 -69.19 -28.31 130.77
CA ILE A 374 -68.73 -26.93 130.81
C ILE A 374 -68.81 -26.47 129.34
N LEU A 375 -69.91 -25.81 128.95
CA LEU A 375 -70.17 -24.38 129.19
C LEU A 375 -69.23 -23.50 128.36
N GLN A 376 -69.61 -22.25 128.32
CA GLN A 376 -68.92 -21.19 127.64
C GLN A 376 -69.18 -21.26 126.13
N GLU A 377 -70.31 -20.71 125.72
CA GLU A 377 -70.49 -19.25 125.81
C GLU A 377 -69.20 -18.58 125.37
N SER A 378 -69.34 -17.70 124.42
CA SER A 378 -69.23 -16.30 124.75
C SER A 378 -68.89 -15.62 123.47
N ARG A 379 -69.54 -14.48 123.28
CA ARG A 379 -68.93 -13.37 122.58
C ARG A 379 -68.73 -13.66 121.08
N ASP A 380 -69.67 -13.28 120.24
CA ASP A 380 -70.25 -11.94 120.27
C ASP A 380 -69.23 -10.91 120.74
N HIS A 381 -68.22 -10.62 119.92
CA HIS A 381 -67.66 -9.30 120.02
C HIS A 381 -67.08 -8.82 118.71
N HIS A 382 -68.00 -8.28 117.92
CA HIS A 382 -67.82 -7.00 117.28
C HIS A 382 -66.66 -6.85 116.30
N GLY A 383 -67.06 -6.29 115.17
CA GLY A 383 -66.23 -5.29 114.52
C GLY A 383 -65.61 -5.84 113.26
N LYS A 384 -65.91 -5.22 112.12
CA LYS A 384 -65.27 -3.94 111.80
C LYS A 384 -63.76 -4.07 112.01
N LEU A 385 -63.03 -4.28 110.93
CA LEU A 385 -62.31 -3.19 110.27
C LEU A 385 -61.41 -3.77 109.16
N ALA A 386 -61.24 -2.98 108.10
CA ALA A 386 -60.30 -3.17 106.99
C ALA A 386 -60.84 -3.93 105.76
N SER A 387 -62.08 -3.69 105.33
CA SER A 387 -62.30 -2.66 104.30
C SER A 387 -61.75 -1.30 104.71
N GLU A 388 -61.01 -0.69 103.78
CA GLU A 388 -60.37 0.61 103.89
C GLU A 388 -59.12 0.60 104.76
N ARG A 389 -57.98 0.39 104.10
CA ARG A 389 -57.12 1.55 103.90
C ARG A 389 -56.04 1.34 102.85
N GLN A 390 -56.17 2.19 101.84
CA GLN A 390 -55.18 3.23 101.61
C GLN A 390 -54.23 2.95 100.44
N VAL A 391 -54.70 3.36 99.27
CA VAL A 391 -54.16 4.62 98.73
C VAL A 391 -52.63 4.66 98.75
N GLN A 392 -52.06 3.78 97.95
CA GLN A 392 -50.81 4.01 97.23
C GLN A 392 -51.02 3.36 95.84
N LEU A 393 -51.95 3.83 95.01
CA LEU A 393 -51.76 5.03 94.18
C LEU A 393 -50.27 5.22 93.89
N GLU A 394 -49.81 4.80 92.72
CA GLU A 394 -49.89 5.73 91.60
C GLU A 394 -49.20 7.05 91.98
N GLN A 395 -47.88 6.94 92.09
CA GLN A 395 -46.94 8.00 91.76
C GLN A 395 -45.97 7.28 90.81
N LEU A 396 -46.23 7.22 89.49
CA LEU A 396 -46.24 8.39 88.60
C LEU A 396 -45.27 9.45 89.09
N THR A 397 -44.52 9.99 88.13
CA THR A 397 -43.69 11.19 88.30
C THR A 397 -42.24 10.83 88.52
N LEU A 398 -41.33 11.23 87.67
CA LEU A 398 -41.39 12.00 86.44
C LEU A 398 -39.96 11.87 85.92
N LEU A 399 -39.82 12.08 84.62
CA LEU A 399 -38.86 13.04 84.09
C LEU A 399 -37.65 13.28 84.98
N ARG A 400 -36.62 12.52 84.64
CA ARG A 400 -35.34 13.13 84.36
C ARG A 400 -34.69 12.21 83.35
N ASP A 401 -35.16 12.27 82.11
CA ASP A 401 -34.67 13.27 81.17
C ASP A 401 -33.15 13.31 81.14
N GLU A 402 -32.67 13.34 79.91
CA GLU A 402 -31.76 14.38 79.49
C GLU A 402 -30.75 14.72 80.59
N GLU A 403 -29.53 14.25 80.47
CA GLU A 403 -28.76 14.83 79.40
C GLU A 403 -27.46 14.06 79.36
N THR A 404 -27.14 13.62 78.16
CA THR A 404 -25.82 13.87 77.60
C THR A 404 -24.65 13.53 78.51
N LYS A 405 -23.95 12.48 78.13
CA LYS A 405 -22.67 12.72 77.46
C LYS A 405 -22.15 11.44 76.83
N LYS A 406 -21.94 11.55 75.52
CA LYS A 406 -20.71 11.14 74.85
C LYS A 406 -20.23 9.73 75.17
N SER A 407 -20.43 8.81 74.23
CA SER A 407 -19.34 7.97 73.71
C SER A 407 -19.95 6.82 72.92
N GLN A 408 -19.94 6.95 71.59
CA GLN A 408 -19.71 5.87 70.60
C GLN A 408 -20.14 6.27 69.17
N GLY A 409 -20.14 7.57 68.87
CA GLY A 409 -19.90 8.04 67.52
C GLY A 409 -18.42 8.41 67.40
N GLN A 410 -17.71 7.78 66.46
CA GLN A 410 -16.29 7.99 66.14
C GLN A 410 -15.39 7.38 67.22
N GLN A 411 -14.51 6.43 66.96
CA GLN A 411 -13.50 6.55 65.92
C GLN A 411 -12.62 5.30 66.00
N GLN A 412 -12.92 4.29 65.18
CA GLN A 412 -11.92 3.46 64.50
C GLN A 412 -12.61 2.45 63.58
N GLN A 413 -12.33 2.62 62.28
CA GLN A 413 -12.45 1.67 61.15
C GLN A 413 -13.85 1.56 60.50
N LEU A 414 -14.20 2.12 59.34
CA LEU A 414 -13.52 2.86 58.26
C LEU A 414 -12.23 2.29 57.67
N GLU A 415 -12.19 1.02 57.21
CA GLU A 415 -11.05 0.61 56.36
C GLU A 415 -11.26 -0.58 55.38
N ALA A 416 -12.48 -0.86 54.91
CA ALA A 416 -12.67 -1.89 53.88
C ALA A 416 -13.61 -1.57 52.71
N ILE A 417 -14.28 -0.41 52.68
CA ILE A 417 -15.19 -0.02 51.57
C ILE A 417 -14.69 1.27 50.87
N GLY A 418 -13.38 1.53 50.95
CA GLY A 418 -12.70 2.64 50.25
C GLY A 418 -11.69 2.18 49.18
N LYS A 419 -11.30 0.90 49.16
CA LYS A 419 -10.28 0.39 48.22
C LYS A 419 -10.81 -0.14 46.88
N LEU A 420 -12.11 -0.06 46.60
CA LEU A 420 -12.67 -0.50 45.31
C LEU A 420 -13.29 0.64 44.49
N LYS A 421 -12.99 1.89 44.85
CA LYS A 421 -13.36 3.06 44.04
C LYS A 421 -12.15 3.69 43.32
N ASP A 422 -10.95 3.56 43.88
CA ASP A 422 -9.73 4.15 43.30
C ASP A 422 -9.06 3.28 42.21
N GLU A 423 -9.41 1.99 42.06
CA GLU A 423 -8.98 1.17 40.91
C GLU A 423 -9.88 1.38 39.68
N ALA A 424 -11.18 1.67 39.87
CA ALA A 424 -12.13 1.87 38.75
C ALA A 424 -12.00 3.26 38.08
N GLU A 425 -11.36 4.24 38.75
CA GLU A 425 -11.12 5.58 38.20
C GLU A 425 -9.76 5.70 37.48
N LYS A 426 -8.90 4.67 37.56
CA LYS A 426 -7.59 4.61 36.90
C LYS A 426 -7.66 3.99 35.50
N GLU A 427 -8.44 2.93 35.31
CA GLU A 427 -8.62 2.29 33.98
C GLU A 427 -9.54 3.09 33.03
N SER A 428 -10.50 3.86 33.56
CA SER A 428 -11.40 4.71 32.77
C SER A 428 -10.68 5.94 32.16
N LYS A 429 -9.60 6.42 32.78
CA LYS A 429 -8.77 7.52 32.24
C LYS A 429 -7.76 7.02 31.19
N GLU A 430 -7.36 5.76 31.23
CA GLU A 430 -6.37 5.17 30.29
C GLU A 430 -7.02 4.73 28.96
N LEU A 431 -8.27 4.26 28.98
CA LEU A 431 -9.06 3.97 27.77
C LEU A 431 -9.57 5.23 27.05
N LYS A 432 -9.68 6.37 27.74
CA LYS A 432 -10.08 7.66 27.13
C LYS A 432 -8.94 8.32 26.34
N VAL A 433 -7.69 8.14 26.78
CA VAL A 433 -6.49 8.63 26.09
C VAL A 433 -6.17 7.81 24.83
N GLN A 434 -6.48 6.51 24.81
CA GLN A 434 -6.29 5.67 23.61
C GLN A 434 -7.39 5.90 22.55
N LEU A 435 -8.61 6.25 22.97
CA LEU A 435 -9.68 6.65 22.04
C LEU A 435 -9.41 8.04 21.42
N GLU A 436 -8.85 9.00 22.17
CA GLU A 436 -8.46 10.31 21.63
C GLU A 436 -7.28 10.23 20.65
N ALA A 437 -6.31 9.33 20.86
CA ALA A 437 -5.19 9.08 19.95
C ALA A 437 -5.64 8.48 18.60
N LEU A 438 -6.56 7.51 18.61
CA LEU A 438 -7.12 6.91 17.40
C LEU A 438 -8.07 7.84 16.63
N THR A 439 -8.77 8.77 17.32
CA THR A 439 -9.52 9.84 16.63
C THR A 439 -8.62 10.91 16.03
N GLY A 440 -7.41 11.13 16.57
CA GLY A 440 -6.40 12.02 15.96
C GLY A 440 -5.81 11.44 14.68
N GLU A 441 -5.47 10.15 14.68
CA GLU A 441 -4.89 9.46 13.53
C GLU A 441 -5.90 9.28 12.38
N LYS A 442 -7.17 9.03 12.72
CA LYS A 442 -8.28 9.01 11.74
C LYS A 442 -8.55 10.39 11.14
N ARG A 443 -8.34 11.48 11.88
CA ARG A 443 -8.46 12.86 11.38
C ARG A 443 -7.31 13.25 10.45
N ILE A 444 -6.08 12.82 10.73
CA ILE A 444 -4.92 13.06 9.86
C ILE A 444 -5.03 12.27 8.55
N LEU A 445 -5.52 11.02 8.59
CA LEU A 445 -5.77 10.23 7.37
C LEU A 445 -6.97 10.75 6.57
N GLN A 446 -7.98 11.34 7.23
CA GLN A 446 -9.12 11.96 6.55
C GLN A 446 -8.75 13.33 5.93
N GLU A 447 -7.94 14.15 6.60
CA GLU A 447 -7.37 15.38 6.05
C GLU A 447 -6.39 15.09 4.88
N SER A 448 -5.60 14.01 4.96
CA SER A 448 -4.74 13.54 3.84
C SER A 448 -5.56 13.05 2.65
N ARG A 449 -6.63 12.28 2.89
CA ARG A 449 -7.54 11.82 1.82
C ARG A 449 -8.28 12.99 1.17
N ASP A 450 -8.75 13.95 1.96
CA ASP A 450 -9.46 15.12 1.44
C ASP A 450 -8.48 16.08 0.74
N HIS A 451 -7.21 16.16 1.16
CA HIS A 451 -6.14 16.86 0.44
C HIS A 451 -5.80 16.19 -0.90
N HIS A 452 -5.70 14.85 -0.94
CA HIS A 452 -5.50 14.10 -2.18
C HIS A 452 -6.70 14.17 -3.13
N ALA A 453 -7.93 14.21 -2.60
CA ALA A 453 -9.14 14.44 -3.41
C ALA A 453 -9.18 15.86 -3.98
N LYS A 454 -8.73 16.86 -3.22
CA LYS A 454 -8.64 18.26 -3.69
C LYS A 454 -7.57 18.44 -4.76
N LEU A 455 -6.38 17.88 -4.56
CA LEU A 455 -5.29 17.87 -5.56
C LEU A 455 -5.67 17.11 -6.84
N ALA A 456 -6.44 16.02 -6.72
CA ALA A 456 -6.97 15.32 -7.88
C ALA A 456 -8.01 16.16 -8.65
N SER A 457 -8.88 16.89 -7.94
CA SER A 457 -9.84 17.81 -8.57
C SER A 457 -9.17 19.03 -9.21
N GLU A 458 -8.13 19.59 -8.60
CA GLU A 458 -7.35 20.71 -9.13
C GLU A 458 -6.54 20.29 -10.36
N ARG A 459 -5.89 19.12 -10.32
CA ARG A 459 -5.23 18.54 -11.51
C ARG A 459 -6.22 18.21 -12.62
N GLN A 460 -7.43 17.76 -12.30
CA GLN A 460 -8.47 17.51 -13.30
C GLN A 460 -8.98 18.80 -13.96
N VAL A 461 -9.11 19.89 -13.18
CA VAL A 461 -9.45 21.22 -13.70
C VAL A 461 -8.31 21.78 -14.54
N GLU A 462 -7.06 21.63 -14.11
CA GLU A 462 -5.87 22.10 -14.84
C GLU A 462 -5.65 21.32 -16.15
N ILE A 463 -5.88 20.01 -16.14
CA ILE A 463 -5.90 19.17 -17.35
C ILE A 463 -7.03 19.61 -18.28
N SER A 464 -8.24 19.92 -17.77
CA SER A 464 -9.34 20.41 -18.60
C SER A 464 -9.07 21.80 -19.20
N ALA A 465 -8.40 22.68 -18.45
CA ALA A 465 -7.99 24.01 -18.91
C ALA A 465 -6.88 23.92 -19.97
N LEU A 466 -5.89 23.06 -19.77
CA LEU A 466 -4.84 22.78 -20.76
C LEU A 466 -5.42 22.14 -22.02
N LYS A 467 -6.42 21.25 -21.89
CA LYS A 467 -7.11 20.64 -23.04
C LYS A 467 -7.91 21.67 -23.85
N ILE A 468 -8.55 22.63 -23.19
CA ILE A 468 -9.22 23.77 -23.84
C ILE A 468 -8.20 24.69 -24.52
N ASN A 469 -7.03 24.93 -23.91
CA ASN A 469 -5.99 25.78 -24.50
C ASN A 469 -5.31 25.11 -25.70
N VAL A 470 -5.08 23.79 -25.65
CA VAL A 470 -4.58 23.01 -26.79
C VAL A 470 -5.62 23.00 -27.92
N GLN A 471 -6.91 22.86 -27.61
CA GLN A 471 -7.96 22.94 -28.63
C GLN A 471 -8.03 24.34 -29.25
N LYS A 472 -7.97 25.41 -28.45
CA LYS A 472 -7.93 26.79 -28.97
C LYS A 472 -6.69 27.06 -29.83
N ALA A 473 -5.53 26.49 -29.47
CA ALA A 473 -4.32 26.59 -30.27
C ALA A 473 -4.46 25.81 -31.59
N SER A 474 -5.09 24.62 -31.57
CA SER A 474 -5.41 23.84 -32.76
C SER A 474 -6.37 24.59 -33.69
N ASP A 475 -7.44 25.18 -33.14
CA ASP A 475 -8.40 25.95 -33.93
C ASP A 475 -7.77 27.22 -34.52
N ARG A 476 -6.81 27.83 -33.80
CA ARG A 476 -6.01 28.99 -34.27
C ARG A 476 -5.04 28.60 -35.39
N ILE A 477 -4.43 27.41 -35.31
CA ILE A 477 -3.55 26.89 -36.36
C ILE A 477 -4.39 26.62 -37.62
N SER A 478 -5.53 25.94 -37.51
CA SER A 478 -6.41 25.72 -38.66
C SER A 478 -6.96 27.02 -39.26
N SER A 479 -7.25 28.05 -38.47
CA SER A 479 -7.69 29.34 -39.04
C SER A 479 -6.56 30.11 -39.74
N LEU A 480 -5.32 29.99 -39.27
CA LEU A 480 -4.15 30.57 -39.93
C LEU A 480 -3.78 29.80 -41.20
N GLU A 481 -3.91 28.47 -41.22
CA GLU A 481 -3.73 27.64 -42.42
C GLU A 481 -4.75 28.00 -43.51
N LEU A 482 -6.00 28.26 -43.12
CA LEU A 482 -7.03 28.74 -44.04
C LEU A 482 -6.67 30.12 -44.63
N GLN A 483 -6.21 31.05 -43.79
CA GLN A 483 -5.79 32.38 -44.25
C GLN A 483 -4.56 32.33 -45.16
N ILE A 484 -3.60 31.45 -44.89
CA ILE A 484 -2.43 31.23 -45.75
C ILE A 484 -2.87 30.64 -47.09
N ALA A 485 -3.83 29.72 -47.10
CA ALA A 485 -4.39 29.16 -48.33
C ALA A 485 -5.12 30.25 -49.17
N GLU A 486 -5.92 31.11 -48.53
CA GLU A 486 -6.59 32.24 -49.18
C GLU A 486 -5.60 33.28 -49.71
N GLN A 487 -4.55 33.62 -48.95
CA GLN A 487 -3.49 34.52 -49.40
C GLN A 487 -2.71 33.95 -50.57
N LYS A 488 -2.42 32.65 -50.55
CA LYS A 488 -1.73 31.95 -51.65
C LYS A 488 -2.59 31.94 -52.92
N GLN A 489 -3.89 31.74 -52.78
CA GLN A 489 -4.83 31.83 -53.91
C GLN A 489 -4.95 33.26 -54.46
N SER A 490 -4.96 34.27 -53.60
CA SER A 490 -4.98 35.69 -53.99
C SER A 490 -3.68 36.11 -54.70
N LEU A 491 -2.52 35.66 -54.20
CA LEU A 491 -1.23 35.86 -54.86
C LEU A 491 -1.14 35.16 -56.22
N GLN A 492 -1.76 33.98 -56.34
CA GLN A 492 -1.81 33.26 -57.62
C GLN A 492 -2.69 33.99 -58.64
N LEU A 493 -3.84 34.53 -58.23
CA LEU A 493 -4.69 35.38 -59.07
C LEU A 493 -3.96 36.67 -59.51
N ILE A 494 -3.21 37.30 -58.60
CA ILE A 494 -2.41 38.51 -58.93
C ILE A 494 -1.29 38.17 -59.91
N ASN A 495 -0.58 37.04 -59.73
CA ASN A 495 0.44 36.60 -60.68
C ASN A 495 -0.15 36.26 -62.06
N ASP A 496 -1.34 35.66 -62.10
CA ASP A 496 -2.04 35.39 -63.36
C ASP A 496 -2.48 36.68 -64.07
N GLU A 497 -2.88 37.71 -63.32
CA GLU A 497 -3.14 39.04 -63.89
C GLU A 497 -1.86 39.76 -64.32
N MET A 498 -0.76 39.58 -63.59
CA MET A 498 0.55 40.14 -63.93
C MET A 498 1.11 39.51 -65.20
N LEU A 499 0.97 38.18 -65.38
CA LEU A 499 1.31 37.47 -66.61
C LEU A 499 0.47 37.93 -67.80
N LYS A 500 -0.82 38.22 -67.59
CA LYS A 500 -1.68 38.81 -68.65
C LYS A 500 -1.26 40.23 -68.99
N ALA A 501 -0.84 41.03 -68.01
CA ALA A 501 -0.32 42.37 -68.22
C ALA A 501 1.03 42.33 -68.95
N GLU A 502 1.93 41.42 -68.60
CA GLU A 502 3.20 41.18 -69.30
C GLU A 502 2.98 40.75 -70.75
N ALA A 503 2.03 39.84 -71.00
CA ALA A 503 1.66 39.46 -72.37
C ALA A 503 1.06 40.63 -73.17
N GLN A 504 0.30 41.54 -72.53
CA GLN A 504 -0.17 42.78 -73.17
C GLN A 504 0.98 43.76 -73.46
N ILE A 505 1.96 43.88 -72.58
CA ILE A 505 3.17 44.68 -72.80
C ILE A 505 3.98 44.10 -73.95
N GLU A 506 4.17 42.78 -74.01
CA GLU A 506 4.89 42.09 -75.09
C GLU A 506 4.20 42.23 -76.45
N LEU A 507 2.85 42.27 -76.46
CA LEU A 507 2.06 42.56 -77.64
C LEU A 507 2.24 44.02 -78.10
N ILE A 508 2.24 44.98 -77.18
CA ILE A 508 2.51 46.40 -77.47
C ILE A 508 3.94 46.59 -77.97
N THR A 509 4.92 45.90 -77.38
CA THR A 509 6.32 45.91 -77.82
C THR A 509 6.47 45.34 -79.24
N ASN A 510 5.75 44.27 -79.59
CA ASN A 510 5.76 43.71 -80.94
C ASN A 510 5.05 44.60 -81.98
N VAL A 511 4.08 45.41 -81.58
CA VAL A 511 3.42 46.38 -82.46
C VAL A 511 4.31 47.61 -82.69
N LEU A 512 5.03 48.08 -81.68
CA LEU A 512 5.95 49.23 -81.80
C LEU A 512 7.26 48.89 -82.55
N LEU A 513 7.75 47.65 -82.48
CA LEU A 513 9.00 47.24 -83.14
C LEU A 513 8.84 46.79 -84.61
N ARG A 514 7.63 46.91 -85.19
CA ARG A 514 7.37 46.61 -86.61
C ARG A 514 7.36 47.82 -87.54
N GLU A 515 7.54 49.05 -87.04
CA GLU A 515 7.54 50.24 -87.90
C GLU A 515 8.91 50.60 -88.53
N ASP A 516 10.03 50.01 -88.11
CA ASP A 516 11.36 50.32 -88.69
C ASP A 516 11.91 49.22 -89.62
N ARG A 517 11.07 48.75 -90.56
CA ARG A 517 11.55 48.10 -91.79
C ARG A 517 10.90 48.72 -93.03
N ILE A 518 11.32 49.94 -93.35
CA ILE A 518 11.42 50.45 -94.73
C ILE A 518 12.76 51.16 -94.88
#